data_AF-A0A1J0VKW1-F1
#
_entry.id   AF-A0A1J0VKW1-F1
#
_cell.length_a   1.000
_cell.length_b   1.000
_cell.length_c   1.000
_cell.angle_alpha   90.00
_cell.angle_beta   90.00
_cell.angle_gamma   90.00
#
_symmetry.space_group_name_H-M   'P 1'
#
loop_
_entity.id
_entity.type
_entity.pdbx_description
1 polymer ?
#
loop_
_entity_poly.entity_id
_entity_poly.type
_entity_poly.pdbx_seq_one_letter_code
_entity_poly.pdbx_strand_id
1 'polypeptide(L)'
;MTAAAVALGLPDKRDAGVRRYFGLGAFAMLSGHGYRQLVNWRHSERIWVPSPDIEIGPHPGWSLPCIQAWSPDGAPFRRSPTVRFRDAAEVARQWHMPREALWACIGDGSLAGPVVWVDDRPGWMQ
;
A
#
# COMPACT_ATOMS: atom_id res chain seq x y z
N MET A 1 29.21 14.07 -5.22
CA MET A 1 28.05 13.20 -4.94
C MET A 1 28.26 12.58 -3.57
N THR A 2 27.42 12.89 -2.59
CA THR A 2 27.61 12.49 -1.18
C THR A 2 27.07 11.07 -0.93
N ALA A 3 27.78 10.30 -0.10
CA ALA A 3 27.48 8.90 0.25
C ALA A 3 26.06 8.64 0.79
N ALA A 4 25.33 9.69 1.20
CA ALA A 4 23.93 9.61 1.62
C ALA A 4 22.96 9.20 0.49
N ALA A 5 23.30 9.45 -0.78
CA ALA A 5 22.45 9.09 -1.91
C ALA A 5 22.48 7.58 -2.24
N VAL A 6 23.46 6.84 -1.73
CA VAL A 6 23.63 5.39 -1.96
C VAL A 6 23.01 4.55 -0.83
N ALA A 7 22.55 5.21 0.25
CA ALA A 7 21.80 4.57 1.34
C ALA A 7 20.30 4.40 1.03
N LEU A 8 19.87 4.58 -0.22
CA LEU A 8 18.68 3.90 -0.73
C LEU A 8 19.05 2.42 -0.84
N GLY A 9 19.04 1.74 0.32
CA GLY A 9 19.52 0.38 0.48
C GLY A 9 18.97 -0.51 -0.61
N LEU A 10 19.85 -1.36 -1.16
CA LEU A 10 19.41 -2.52 -1.93
C LEU A 10 18.24 -3.16 -1.15
N PRO A 11 17.11 -3.47 -1.81
CA PRO A 11 15.98 -4.09 -1.14
C PRO A 11 16.50 -5.26 -0.32
N ASP A 12 16.02 -5.40 0.91
CA ASP A 12 16.38 -6.55 1.72
C ASP A 12 16.05 -7.82 0.91
N LYS A 13 16.87 -8.86 0.95
CA LYS A 13 16.55 -10.11 0.24
C LYS A 13 15.18 -10.66 0.65
N ARG A 14 14.72 -10.34 1.87
CA ARG A 14 13.39 -10.65 2.39
C ARG A 14 12.26 -9.89 1.70
N ASP A 15 12.55 -8.77 1.06
CA ASP A 15 11.59 -8.00 0.25
C ASP A 15 11.41 -8.58 -1.17
N ALA A 16 12.20 -9.58 -1.55
CA ALA A 16 12.06 -10.24 -2.84
C ALA A 16 10.68 -10.91 -2.96
N GLY A 17 9.85 -10.45 -3.90
CA GLY A 17 8.49 -10.94 -4.12
C GLY A 17 7.39 -10.17 -3.35
N VAL A 18 7.77 -9.21 -2.50
CA VAL A 18 6.83 -8.36 -1.77
C VAL A 18 6.23 -7.30 -2.71
N ARG A 19 4.90 -7.24 -2.80
CA ARG A 19 4.22 -6.32 -3.73
C ARG A 19 4.00 -4.95 -3.10
N ARG A 20 4.43 -3.89 -3.80
CA ARG A 20 4.23 -2.51 -3.36
C ARG A 20 3.06 -1.86 -4.08
N TYR A 21 2.25 -1.16 -3.31
CA TYR A 21 1.10 -0.38 -3.73
C TYR A 21 1.26 1.05 -3.22
N PHE A 22 0.55 1.96 -3.85
CA PHE A 22 0.61 3.40 -3.59
C PHE A 22 -0.66 3.81 -2.86
N GLY A 23 -0.53 4.56 -1.77
CA GLY A 23 -1.68 5.16 -1.12
C GLY A 23 -2.19 6.38 -1.86
N LEU A 24 -3.22 7.02 -1.31
CA LEU A 24 -3.94 8.10 -1.98
C LEU A 24 -3.07 9.35 -2.25
N GLY A 25 -2.10 9.62 -1.37
CA GLY A 25 -1.13 10.70 -1.55
C GLY A 25 -0.23 10.47 -2.75
N ALA A 26 0.35 9.27 -2.84
CA ALA A 26 1.17 8.88 -3.98
C ALA A 26 0.36 8.79 -5.28
N PHE A 27 -0.89 8.32 -5.23
CA PHE A 27 -1.81 8.38 -6.37
C PHE A 27 -1.93 9.83 -6.86
N ALA A 28 -2.36 10.77 -6.00
CA ALA A 28 -2.52 12.18 -6.39
C ALA A 28 -1.25 12.75 -7.06
N MET A 29 -0.08 12.49 -6.48
CA MET A 29 1.19 12.92 -7.05
C MET A 29 1.47 12.30 -8.43
N LEU A 30 1.29 10.99 -8.56
CA LEU A 30 1.59 10.24 -9.80
C LEU A 30 0.59 10.52 -10.92
N SER A 31 -0.64 10.91 -10.60
CA SER A 31 -1.65 11.30 -11.58
C SER A 31 -1.64 12.80 -11.90
N GLY A 32 -0.80 13.60 -11.22
CA GLY A 32 -0.71 15.04 -11.46
C GLY A 32 -1.86 15.87 -10.87
N HIS A 33 -2.60 15.31 -9.90
CA HIS A 33 -3.76 15.95 -9.28
C HIS A 33 -3.53 16.29 -7.81
N GLY A 34 -4.31 17.23 -7.28
CA GLY A 34 -4.23 17.59 -5.86
C GLY A 34 -4.80 16.49 -4.97
N TYR A 35 -4.18 16.23 -3.81
CA TYR A 35 -4.70 15.25 -2.84
C TYR A 35 -6.16 15.53 -2.44
N ARG A 36 -6.48 16.78 -2.08
CA ARG A 36 -7.85 17.19 -1.73
C ARG A 36 -8.83 17.03 -2.89
N GLN A 37 -8.38 17.29 -4.11
CA GLN A 37 -9.19 17.12 -5.32
C GLN A 37 -9.54 15.65 -5.52
N LEU A 38 -8.55 14.76 -5.41
CA LEU A 38 -8.74 13.32 -5.53
C LEU A 38 -9.63 12.75 -4.41
N VAL A 39 -9.47 13.22 -3.17
CA VAL A 39 -10.38 12.89 -2.06
C VAL A 39 -11.82 13.25 -2.39
N ASN A 40 -12.06 14.47 -2.87
CA ASN A 40 -13.41 14.91 -3.24
C ASN A 40 -14.01 14.08 -4.37
N TRP A 41 -13.20 13.75 -5.39
CA TRP A 41 -13.64 12.91 -6.51
C TRP A 41 -14.00 11.49 -6.08
N ARG A 42 -13.26 10.88 -5.14
CA ARG A 42 -13.60 9.56 -4.60
C ARG A 42 -15.00 9.46 -3.98
N HIS A 43 -15.56 10.59 -3.55
CA HIS A 43 -16.88 10.68 -2.96
C HIS A 43 -17.89 11.39 -3.87
N SER A 44 -17.52 11.66 -5.11
CA SER A 44 -18.36 12.33 -6.10
C SER A 44 -18.90 11.33 -7.12
N GLU A 45 -20.10 11.60 -7.63
CA GLU A 45 -20.66 10.89 -8.78
C GLU A 45 -20.13 11.44 -10.13
N ARG A 46 -19.42 12.57 -10.11
CA ARG A 46 -18.98 13.27 -11.34
C ARG A 46 -17.70 12.71 -11.94
N ILE A 47 -16.73 12.37 -11.11
CA ILE A 47 -15.43 11.85 -11.53
C ILE A 47 -15.25 10.51 -10.85
N TRP A 48 -15.13 9.47 -11.67
CA TRP A 48 -14.91 8.13 -11.16
C TRP A 48 -13.43 7.98 -10.76
N VAL A 49 -13.18 7.63 -9.50
CA VAL A 49 -11.86 7.22 -9.02
C VAL A 49 -11.91 5.72 -8.73
N PRO A 50 -10.96 4.92 -9.23
CA PRO A 50 -10.98 3.47 -9.07
C PRO A 50 -10.95 3.08 -7.59
N SER A 51 -11.68 2.01 -7.25
CA SER A 51 -11.50 1.32 -5.97
C SER A 51 -10.05 0.83 -5.84
N PRO A 52 -9.51 0.83 -4.61
CA PRO A 52 -8.16 0.34 -4.36
C PRO A 52 -8.03 -1.14 -4.73
N ASP A 53 -6.84 -1.54 -5.19
CA ASP A 53 -6.51 -2.94 -5.43
C ASP A 53 -6.51 -3.72 -4.10
N ILE A 54 -5.96 -3.10 -3.06
CA ILE A 54 -5.81 -3.70 -1.74
C ILE A 54 -6.14 -2.72 -0.61
N GLU A 55 -6.41 -3.25 0.57
CA GLU A 55 -6.50 -2.50 1.82
C GLU A 55 -5.61 -3.17 2.89
N ILE A 56 -4.80 -2.39 3.60
CA ILE A 56 -4.06 -2.83 4.79
C ILE A 56 -4.72 -2.14 5.99
N GLY A 57 -5.54 -2.86 6.76
CA GLY A 57 -6.44 -2.23 7.73
C GLY A 57 -7.28 -1.12 7.06
N PRO A 58 -7.25 0.14 7.54
CA PRO A 58 -7.97 1.25 6.92
C PRO A 58 -7.23 1.93 5.75
N HIS A 59 -6.09 1.41 5.32
CA HIS A 59 -5.20 2.06 4.36
C HIS A 59 -5.35 1.50 2.95
N PRO A 60 -5.94 2.26 2.00
CA PRO A 60 -6.16 1.80 0.63
C PRO A 60 -4.87 1.88 -0.19
N GLY A 61 -4.65 0.90 -1.06
CA GLY A 61 -3.52 0.80 -1.97
C GLY A 61 -3.93 0.58 -3.42
N TRP A 62 -3.33 1.35 -4.32
CA TRP A 62 -3.47 1.23 -5.78
C TRP A 62 -2.15 0.77 -6.40
N SER A 63 -2.24 -0.08 -7.41
CA SER A 63 -1.11 -0.50 -8.22
C SER A 63 -0.71 0.62 -9.19
N LEU A 64 0.57 0.68 -9.56
CA LEU A 64 1.03 1.68 -10.55
C LEU A 64 0.27 1.59 -11.89
N PRO A 65 0.02 0.40 -12.47
CA PRO A 65 -0.77 0.30 -13.69
C PRO A 65 -2.19 0.86 -13.55
N CYS A 66 -2.82 0.71 -12.37
CA CYS A 66 -4.12 1.32 -12.11
C CYS A 66 -4.06 2.84 -12.16
N ILE A 67 -3.05 3.44 -11.55
CA ILE A 67 -2.89 4.90 -11.51
C ILE A 67 -2.61 5.42 -12.92
N GLN A 68 -1.74 4.74 -13.68
CA GLN A 68 -1.36 5.14 -15.04
C GLN A 68 -2.50 4.99 -16.05
N ALA A 69 -3.38 4.01 -15.87
CA ALA A 69 -4.53 3.79 -16.75
C ALA A 69 -5.73 4.71 -16.42
N TRP A 70 -5.72 5.37 -15.27
CA TRP A 70 -6.81 6.23 -14.84
C TRP A 70 -6.69 7.64 -15.40
N SER A 71 -7.84 8.22 -15.77
CA SER A 71 -8.00 9.62 -16.15
C SER A 71 -9.33 10.13 -15.62
N PRO A 72 -9.44 11.40 -15.19
CA PRO A 72 -10.71 11.98 -14.75
C PRO A 72 -11.78 11.99 -15.85
N ASP A 73 -11.38 12.09 -17.11
CA ASP A 73 -12.27 12.06 -18.28
C ASP A 73 -12.43 10.64 -18.86
N GLY A 74 -11.78 9.65 -18.23
CA GLY A 74 -11.78 8.27 -18.67
C GLY A 74 -13.09 7.55 -18.34
N ALA A 75 -13.41 6.52 -19.14
CA ALA A 75 -14.53 5.65 -18.83
C ALA A 75 -14.27 4.85 -17.53
N PRO A 76 -15.28 4.70 -16.65
CA PRO A 76 -15.19 3.77 -15.54
C PRO A 76 -14.92 2.35 -16.04
N PHE A 77 -14.00 1.63 -15.41
CA PHE A 77 -13.76 0.23 -15.72
C PHE A 77 -13.93 -0.65 -14.49
N ARG A 78 -14.52 -1.84 -14.70
CA ARG A 78 -14.80 -2.76 -13.61
C ARG A 78 -13.49 -3.35 -13.10
N ARG A 79 -13.23 -3.12 -11.81
CA ARG A 79 -12.06 -3.64 -11.11
C ARG A 79 -12.42 -4.90 -10.36
N SER A 80 -11.42 -5.75 -10.13
CA SER A 80 -11.55 -6.84 -9.17
C SER A 80 -11.88 -6.28 -7.79
N PRO A 81 -12.59 -7.04 -6.94
CA PRO A 81 -12.83 -6.65 -5.56
C PRO A 81 -11.52 -6.33 -4.83
N THR A 82 -11.55 -5.31 -3.96
CA THR A 82 -10.41 -4.93 -3.11
C THR A 82 -10.02 -6.10 -2.20
N VAL A 83 -8.75 -6.49 -2.25
CA VAL A 83 -8.21 -7.56 -1.38
C VAL A 83 -7.78 -6.98 -0.05
N ARG A 84 -8.22 -7.58 1.06
CA ARG A 84 -7.91 -7.10 2.41
C ARG A 84 -6.73 -7.86 3.01
N PHE A 85 -5.84 -7.11 3.64
CA PHE A 85 -4.68 -7.57 4.37
C PHE A 85 -4.74 -7.05 5.81
N ARG A 86 -4.24 -7.86 6.74
CA ARG A 86 -4.09 -7.44 8.13
C ARG A 86 -2.99 -6.41 8.26
N ASP A 87 -3.21 -5.39 9.08
CA ASP A 87 -2.17 -4.45 9.47
C ASP A 87 -1.28 -5.00 10.61
N ALA A 88 -0.19 -4.30 10.92
CA ALA A 88 0.74 -4.72 11.97
C ALA A 88 0.10 -4.79 13.37
N ALA A 89 -0.92 -3.97 13.66
CA ALA A 89 -1.60 -3.96 14.95
C ALA A 89 -2.54 -5.16 15.08
N GLU A 90 -3.23 -5.55 14.01
CA GLU A 90 -4.05 -6.76 13.94
C GLU A 90 -3.19 -8.02 14.10
N VAL A 91 -2.05 -8.11 13.41
CA VAL A 91 -1.12 -9.23 13.54
C VAL A 91 -0.53 -9.29 14.95
N ALA A 92 -0.05 -8.17 15.49
CA ALA A 92 0.47 -8.13 16.85
C ALA A 92 -0.58 -8.58 17.89
N ARG A 93 -1.84 -8.17 17.71
CA ARG A 93 -2.95 -8.59 18.57
C ARG A 93 -3.24 -10.09 18.47
N GLN A 94 -3.25 -10.64 17.26
CA GLN A 94 -3.46 -12.08 17.03
C GLN A 94 -2.41 -12.93 17.75
N TRP A 95 -1.16 -12.48 17.73
CA TRP A 95 -0.04 -13.19 18.37
C TRP A 95 0.20 -12.75 19.82
N HIS A 96 -0.72 -11.95 20.40
CA HIS A 96 -0.65 -11.47 21.78
C HIS A 96 0.70 -10.84 22.18
N MET A 97 1.30 -10.08 21.26
CA MET A 97 2.65 -9.52 21.45
C MET A 97 2.70 -8.02 21.12
N PRO A 98 3.65 -7.28 21.71
CA PRO A 98 3.90 -5.90 21.32
C PRO A 98 4.49 -5.83 19.90
N ARG A 99 4.33 -4.67 19.25
CA ARG A 99 4.79 -4.44 17.87
C ARG A 99 6.30 -4.64 17.70
N GLU A 100 7.10 -4.34 18.72
CA GLU A 100 8.55 -4.56 18.68
C GLU A 100 8.90 -6.05 18.62
N ALA A 101 8.21 -6.87 19.42
CA ALA A 101 8.37 -8.32 19.41
C ALA A 101 7.94 -8.94 18.08
N LEU A 102 6.89 -8.41 17.44
CA LEU A 102 6.48 -8.83 16.11
C LEU A 102 7.64 -8.73 15.10
N TRP A 103 8.35 -7.60 15.07
CA TRP A 103 9.47 -7.42 14.14
C TRP A 103 10.67 -8.30 14.48
N ALA A 104 10.93 -8.54 15.77
CA ALA A 104 11.97 -9.47 16.19
C ALA A 104 11.68 -10.90 15.71
N CYS A 105 10.44 -11.38 15.91
CA CYS A 105 10.00 -12.70 15.44
C CYS A 105 9.97 -12.84 13.91
N ILE A 106 9.75 -11.75 13.18
CA ILE A 106 9.93 -11.75 11.71
C ILE A 106 11.41 -11.81 11.36
N GLY A 107 12.25 -11.09 12.12
CA GLY A 107 13.69 -11.05 11.92
C GLY A 107 14.39 -12.39 12.13
N ASP A 108 13.95 -13.18 13.12
CA ASP A 108 14.49 -14.51 13.43
C ASP A 108 13.80 -15.66 12.67
N GLY A 109 12.74 -15.36 11.89
CA GLY A 109 12.00 -16.31 11.07
C GLY A 109 10.90 -17.08 11.81
N SER A 110 10.64 -16.79 13.08
CA SER A 110 9.54 -17.38 13.85
C SER A 110 8.15 -16.99 13.31
N LEU A 111 8.05 -15.82 12.67
CA LEU A 111 6.83 -15.34 12.01
C LEU A 111 7.10 -14.98 10.55
N ALA A 112 6.12 -15.25 9.69
CA ALA A 112 6.17 -14.81 8.31
C ALA A 112 6.13 -13.27 8.21
N GLY A 113 6.96 -12.73 7.32
CA GLY A 113 6.97 -11.30 7.01
C GLY A 113 5.72 -10.84 6.25
N PRO A 114 5.54 -9.51 6.10
CA PRO A 114 4.47 -8.96 5.28
C PRO A 114 4.66 -9.32 3.81
N VAL A 115 3.55 -9.53 3.10
CA VAL A 115 3.54 -9.91 1.68
C VAL A 115 3.25 -8.72 0.75
N VAL A 116 2.71 -7.64 1.31
CA VAL A 116 2.38 -6.40 0.58
C VAL A 116 2.69 -5.17 1.41
N TRP A 117 2.87 -4.03 0.74
CA TRP A 117 3.04 -2.72 1.38
C TRP A 117 2.23 -1.63 0.69
N VAL A 118 1.76 -0.64 1.47
CA VAL A 118 1.13 0.61 1.00
C VAL A 118 1.80 1.79 1.71
N ASP A 119 2.53 2.66 1.02
CA ASP A 119 3.20 3.85 1.61
C ASP A 119 3.88 3.54 2.96
N ASP A 120 4.78 2.56 2.99
CA ASP A 120 5.50 2.07 4.19
C ASP A 120 4.63 1.42 5.28
N ARG A 121 3.39 1.06 4.95
CA ARG A 121 2.51 0.25 5.81
C ARG A 121 2.57 -1.21 5.37
N PRO A 122 2.99 -2.14 6.24
CA PRO A 122 3.09 -3.57 5.92
C PRO A 122 1.74 -4.28 6.05
N GLY A 123 1.49 -5.26 5.17
CA GLY A 123 0.27 -6.05 5.14
C GLY A 123 0.54 -7.56 5.08
N TRP A 124 -0.22 -8.32 5.87
CA TRP A 124 -0.18 -9.79 5.92
C TRP A 124 -1.46 -10.39 5.33
N MET A 125 -1.35 -11.55 4.69
CA MET A 125 -2.54 -12.29 4.27
C MET A 125 -3.40 -12.61 5.50
N GLN A 126 -4.72 -12.61 5.33
CA GLN A 126 -5.67 -13.05 6.35
C GLN A 126 -5.50 -14.54 6.64
#